data_AF-W4VN13-F1
#
_entry.id   AF-W4VN13-F1
#
_cell.length_a   1.000
_cell.length_b   1.000
_cell.length_c   1.000
_cell.angle_alpha   90.00
_cell.angle_beta   90.00
_cell.angle_gamma   90.00
#
_symmetry.space_group_name_H-M   'P 1'
#
loop_
_entity.id
_entity.type
_entity.pdbx_description
1 polymer ?
#
loop_
_entity_poly.entity_id
_entity_poly.type
_entity_poly.pdbx_seq_one_letter_code
_entity_poly.pdbx_strand_id
1 'polypeptide(L)'
;MIKKRMLVMWIISLLIMATVPVHAANSAVEKDEVVYTTLQPNGSQQEMYIVNSFKVENTEEIVDYGNYTTVKNLTDLSEIVKEDEKVSFSTSEDTFYYQGDLEGKLLPWKFDISYQLNGNNISAEDLAGQDGHLKIEIQTSANEQVNPIFYNNYLLQISLTLDAGKYQEIVTENGTIANAGKNKQVTYTVMPEQEETLVLEADVTDLELNAIEISGVPSALSIESPDVDQITGGTLRV
;
A
#
# COMPACT_ATOMS: atom_id res chain seq x y z
N MET A 1 -21.58 78.79 -49.70
CA MET A 1 -20.13 79.10 -49.56
C MET A 1 -19.84 79.03 -48.07
N ILE A 2 -18.95 78.21 -47.50
CA ILE A 2 -17.68 77.59 -47.91
C ILE A 2 -17.55 76.25 -47.15
N LYS A 3 -17.06 75.21 -47.82
CA LYS A 3 -16.68 73.92 -47.23
C LYS A 3 -15.33 74.05 -46.50
N LYS A 4 -15.20 73.48 -45.31
CA LYS A 4 -13.92 72.91 -44.84
C LYS A 4 -14.17 71.56 -44.19
N ARG A 5 -13.68 70.53 -44.88
CA ARG A 5 -13.49 69.17 -44.37
C ARG A 5 -12.33 69.23 -43.38
N MET A 6 -12.50 68.72 -42.17
CA MET A 6 -11.39 68.48 -41.26
C MET A 6 -11.43 67.04 -40.75
N LEU A 7 -10.35 66.36 -41.13
CA LEU A 7 -9.95 64.99 -40.86
C LEU A 7 -9.22 64.98 -39.51
N VAL A 8 -9.69 64.19 -38.53
CA VAL A 8 -8.90 63.85 -37.33
C VAL A 8 -9.35 62.45 -36.89
N MET A 9 -8.66 61.41 -37.37
CA MET A 9 -7.64 60.63 -36.65
C MET A 9 -8.18 59.80 -35.48
N TRP A 10 -8.35 58.51 -35.75
CA TRP A 10 -8.62 57.45 -34.79
C TRP A 10 -7.43 57.30 -33.83
N ILE A 11 -7.66 57.45 -32.52
CA ILE A 11 -6.73 56.95 -31.50
C ILE A 11 -7.24 55.57 -31.11
N ILE A 12 -6.65 54.52 -31.72
CA ILE A 12 -6.78 53.16 -31.21
C ILE A 12 -5.87 53.09 -29.99
N SER A 13 -6.44 53.16 -28.80
CA SER A 13 -5.74 52.85 -27.55
C SER A 13 -5.47 51.35 -27.55
N LEU A 14 -4.22 50.96 -27.81
CA LEU A 14 -3.75 49.60 -27.64
C LEU A 14 -3.44 49.39 -26.15
N LEU A 15 -4.37 48.77 -25.42
CA LEU A 15 -4.11 48.30 -24.06
C LEU A 15 -3.19 47.07 -24.16
N ILE A 16 -1.88 47.27 -24.01
CA ILE A 16 -0.93 46.17 -23.89
C ILE A 16 -1.12 45.60 -22.48
N MET A 17 -2.01 44.61 -22.35
CA MET A 17 -1.96 43.71 -21.19
C MET A 17 -0.67 42.91 -21.31
N ALA A 18 0.34 43.28 -20.51
CA ALA A 18 1.48 42.43 -20.31
C ALA A 18 0.98 41.14 -19.64
N THR A 19 0.87 40.06 -20.41
CA THR A 19 0.71 38.73 -19.85
C THR A 19 2.02 38.41 -19.13
N VAL A 20 2.03 38.54 -17.80
CA VAL A 20 3.11 37.96 -17.00
C VAL A 20 3.05 36.44 -17.20
N PRO A 21 4.12 35.80 -17.67
CA PRO A 21 4.16 34.36 -17.74
C PRO A 21 4.16 33.84 -16.30
N VAL A 22 3.06 33.23 -15.87
CA VAL A 22 3.02 32.42 -14.65
C VAL A 22 3.95 31.24 -14.90
N HIS A 23 5.17 31.33 -14.37
CA HIS A 23 6.04 30.19 -14.25
C HIS A 23 5.52 29.42 -13.04
N ALA A 24 4.77 28.34 -13.29
CA ALA A 24 4.68 27.29 -12.29
C ALA A 24 6.11 26.75 -12.14
N ALA A 25 6.80 27.17 -11.09
CA ALA A 25 8.05 26.56 -10.70
C ALA A 25 7.71 25.12 -10.32
N ASN A 26 7.86 24.21 -11.28
CA ASN A 26 7.79 22.78 -11.01
C ASN A 26 9.11 22.42 -10.32
N SER A 27 9.24 22.87 -9.06
CA SER A 27 10.19 22.31 -8.11
C SER A 27 9.88 20.81 -8.10
N ALA A 28 10.80 19.99 -8.59
CA ALA A 28 10.59 18.56 -8.72
C ALA A 28 10.53 17.96 -7.30
N VAL A 29 9.33 17.96 -6.72
CA VAL A 29 9.08 17.31 -5.44
C VAL A 29 8.95 15.82 -5.73
N GLU A 30 9.87 15.02 -5.17
CA GLU A 30 9.80 13.57 -5.24
C GLU A 30 8.68 13.10 -4.31
N LYS A 31 7.76 12.31 -4.85
CA LYS A 31 6.60 11.79 -4.12
C LYS A 31 6.61 10.26 -4.15
N ASP A 32 6.47 9.67 -2.98
CA ASP A 32 6.21 8.24 -2.79
C ASP A 32 4.85 8.02 -2.13
N GLU A 33 4.20 6.90 -2.46
CA GLU A 33 2.91 6.51 -1.90
C GLU A 33 2.93 5.06 -1.43
N VAL A 34 2.42 4.82 -0.23
CA VAL A 34 2.20 3.47 0.31
C VAL A 34 0.74 3.32 0.67
N VAL A 35 0.09 2.31 0.08
CA VAL A 35 -1.31 1.98 0.35
C VAL A 35 -1.37 0.97 1.49
N TYR A 36 -2.13 1.31 2.53
CA TYR A 36 -2.43 0.43 3.64
C TYR A 36 -3.89 0.04 3.61
N THR A 37 -4.18 -1.21 3.96
CA THR A 37 -5.55 -1.69 4.11
C THR A 37 -5.65 -2.61 5.31
N THR A 38 -6.80 -2.56 5.97
CA THR A 38 -7.16 -3.51 7.02
C THR A 38 -8.26 -4.42 6.49
N LEU A 39 -8.05 -5.73 6.66
CA LEU A 39 -9.04 -6.75 6.35
C LEU A 39 -9.63 -7.28 7.65
N GLN A 40 -10.90 -7.68 7.59
CA GLN A 40 -11.51 -8.50 8.62
C GLN A 40 -10.88 -9.90 8.63
N PRO A 41 -11.05 -10.69 9.71
CA PRO A 41 -10.48 -12.04 9.79
C PRO A 41 -10.92 -13.01 8.69
N ASN A 42 -12.04 -12.75 8.00
CA ASN A 42 -12.50 -13.52 6.84
C ASN A 42 -11.90 -13.06 5.49
N GLY A 43 -11.03 -12.04 5.49
CA GLY A 43 -10.42 -11.46 4.30
C GLY A 43 -11.21 -10.29 3.67
N SER A 44 -12.40 -9.96 4.17
CA SER A 44 -13.18 -8.83 3.65
C SER A 44 -12.53 -7.48 3.99
N GLN A 45 -12.49 -6.57 3.02
CA GLN A 45 -11.88 -5.25 3.18
C GLN A 45 -12.69 -4.37 4.14
N GLN A 46 -12.01 -3.71 5.09
CA GLN A 46 -12.63 -2.76 6.03
C GLN A 46 -12.22 -1.31 5.72
N GLU A 47 -10.95 -0.99 5.91
CA GLU A 47 -10.42 0.37 5.81
C GLU A 47 -9.22 0.42 4.85
N MET A 48 -9.02 1.57 4.22
CA MET A 48 -7.90 1.83 3.33
C MET A 48 -7.45 3.27 3.48
N TYR A 49 -6.14 3.47 3.53
CA TYR A 49 -5.53 4.80 3.53
C TYR A 49 -4.22 4.78 2.76
N ILE A 50 -3.79 5.95 2.29
CA ILE A 50 -2.51 6.15 1.62
C ILE A 50 -1.65 7.01 2.54
N VAL A 51 -0.41 6.59 2.75
CA VAL A 51 0.63 7.47 3.30
C VAL A 51 1.41 8.04 2.13
N ASN A 52 1.35 9.35 1.98
CA ASN A 52 2.13 10.09 1.01
C ASN A 52 3.40 10.60 1.68
N SER A 53 4.53 10.49 0.99
CA SER A 53 5.83 11.02 1.40
C SER A 53 6.33 11.99 0.33
N PHE A 54 6.64 13.22 0.74
CA PHE A 54 7.19 14.24 -0.14
C PHE A 54 8.59 14.62 0.34
N LYS A 55 9.58 14.47 -0.52
CA LYS A 55 10.92 15.00 -0.28
C LYS A 55 11.03 16.41 -0.83
N VAL A 56 11.27 17.36 0.07
CA VAL A 56 11.10 18.78 -0.20
C VAL A 56 12.46 19.47 -0.17
N GLU A 57 12.85 20.09 -1.28
CA GLU A 57 14.11 20.84 -1.37
C GLU A 57 13.94 22.34 -1.12
N ASN A 58 12.72 22.88 -1.30
CA ASN A 58 12.40 24.31 -1.13
C ASN A 58 11.09 24.50 -0.37
N THR A 59 11.00 25.55 0.45
CA THR A 59 9.87 25.86 1.34
C THR A 59 8.65 26.49 0.65
N GLU A 60 8.40 26.16 -0.62
CA GLU A 60 7.20 26.63 -1.33
C GLU A 60 5.97 25.81 -0.91
N GLU A 61 4.77 26.34 -1.16
CA GLU A 61 3.52 25.59 -0.97
C GLU A 61 3.49 24.41 -1.95
N ILE A 62 3.25 23.21 -1.42
CA ILE A 62 3.12 21.98 -2.19
C ILE A 62 1.64 21.67 -2.34
N VAL A 63 1.25 21.29 -3.56
CA VAL A 63 -0.10 20.90 -3.90
C VAL A 63 -0.09 19.46 -4.40
N ASP A 64 -0.90 18.63 -3.75
CA ASP A 64 -1.16 17.25 -4.14
C ASP A 64 -2.62 17.04 -4.52
N TYR A 65 -2.90 15.99 -5.28
CA TYR A 65 -4.24 15.62 -5.70
C TYR A 65 -4.57 14.18 -5.32
N GLY A 66 -5.65 14.01 -4.58
CA GLY A 66 -6.16 12.71 -4.21
C GLY A 66 -7.59 12.79 -3.67
N ASN A 67 -8.41 11.84 -4.09
CA ASN A 67 -9.79 11.73 -3.64
C ASN A 67 -9.84 11.06 -2.26
N TYR A 68 -9.45 11.82 -1.25
CA TYR A 68 -9.47 11.39 0.14
C TYR A 68 -10.75 11.85 0.83
N THR A 69 -11.22 11.12 1.84
CA THR A 69 -12.29 11.59 2.74
C THR A 69 -11.72 12.56 3.78
N THR A 70 -10.59 12.18 4.36
CA THR A 70 -9.89 12.90 5.43
C THR A 70 -8.40 12.88 5.17
N VAL A 71 -7.71 13.93 5.64
CA VAL A 71 -6.24 14.02 5.60
C VAL A 71 -5.70 14.30 6.99
N LYS A 72 -4.54 13.72 7.30
CA LYS A 72 -3.88 13.85 8.59
C LYS A 72 -2.37 14.03 8.40
N ASN A 73 -1.83 15.11 8.94
CA ASN A 73 -0.39 15.31 9.03
C ASN A 73 0.22 14.27 9.99
N LEU A 74 1.29 13.61 9.56
CA LEU A 74 2.03 12.62 10.35
C LEU A 74 3.44 13.10 10.75
N THR A 75 3.84 14.29 10.30
CA THR A 75 5.19 14.84 10.46
C THR A 75 5.26 15.76 11.68
N ASP A 76 4.36 16.75 11.75
CA ASP A 76 4.40 17.81 12.76
C ASP A 76 2.99 18.37 13.05
N LEU A 77 2.94 19.57 13.64
CA LEU A 77 1.70 20.26 14.00
C LEU A 77 1.27 21.31 12.97
N SER A 78 1.94 21.41 11.82
CA SER A 78 1.56 22.34 10.76
C SER A 78 0.22 21.92 10.13
N GLU A 79 -0.54 22.92 9.66
CA GLU A 79 -1.84 22.68 9.05
C GLU A 79 -1.69 22.12 7.63
N ILE A 80 -2.58 21.19 7.30
CA ILE A 80 -2.80 20.65 5.96
C ILE A 80 -4.21 21.04 5.53
N VAL A 81 -4.33 21.65 4.36
CA VAL A 81 -5.60 22.14 3.82
C VAL A 81 -6.10 21.17 2.77
N LYS A 82 -7.34 20.70 2.89
CA LYS A 82 -8.02 19.87 1.90
C LYS A 82 -9.25 20.60 1.36
N GLU A 83 -9.28 20.79 0.05
CA GLU A 83 -10.40 21.35 -0.70
C GLU A 83 -10.74 20.37 -1.84
N ASP A 84 -11.85 19.64 -1.70
CA ASP A 84 -12.22 18.55 -2.60
C ASP A 84 -11.10 17.50 -2.77
N GLU A 85 -10.55 17.36 -3.98
CA GLU A 85 -9.43 16.47 -4.30
C GLU A 85 -8.06 17.14 -4.14
N LYS A 86 -8.01 18.44 -3.84
CA LYS A 86 -6.77 19.20 -3.68
C LYS A 86 -6.33 19.17 -2.22
N VAL A 87 -5.08 18.81 -1.98
CA VAL A 87 -4.42 18.87 -0.68
C VAL A 87 -3.26 19.86 -0.79
N SER A 88 -3.09 20.75 0.19
CA SER A 88 -2.04 21.77 0.16
C SER A 88 -1.41 21.94 1.53
N PHE A 89 -0.09 22.06 1.54
CA PHE A 89 0.71 22.22 2.76
C PHE A 89 2.03 22.95 2.46
N SER A 90 2.61 23.54 3.49
CA SER A 90 3.98 24.04 3.49
C SER A 90 4.73 23.36 4.62
N THR A 91 5.98 23.01 4.36
CA THR A 91 6.84 22.36 5.36
C THR A 91 8.22 23.00 5.37
N SER A 92 8.86 23.02 6.53
CA SER A 92 10.30 23.29 6.67
C SER A 92 11.13 22.01 6.81
N GLU A 93 10.47 20.85 6.92
CA GLU A 93 11.12 19.55 7.04
C GLU A 93 11.57 19.04 5.67
N ASP A 94 12.70 18.34 5.64
CA ASP A 94 13.26 17.73 4.43
C ASP A 94 12.32 16.67 3.82
N THR A 95 11.50 16.04 4.66
CA THR A 95 10.49 15.06 4.22
C THR A 95 9.20 15.26 4.99
N PHE A 96 8.10 15.33 4.26
CA PHE A 96 6.76 15.51 4.81
C PHE A 96 5.86 14.32 4.49
N TYR A 97 5.31 13.74 5.55
CA TYR A 97 4.39 12.63 5.52
C TYR A 97 2.98 13.08 5.89
N TYR A 98 2.01 12.65 5.11
CA TYR A 98 0.60 12.77 5.48
C TYR A 98 -0.20 11.52 5.07
N GLN A 99 -1.23 11.22 5.84
CA GLN A 99 -2.20 10.16 5.56
C GLN A 99 -3.42 10.74 4.87
N GLY A 100 -3.88 10.10 3.81
CA GLY A 100 -5.18 10.35 3.18
C GLY A 100 -6.05 9.10 3.24
N ASP A 101 -7.21 9.20 3.90
CA ASP A 101 -8.15 8.08 4.02
C ASP A 101 -8.98 7.92 2.75
N LEU A 102 -9.24 6.67 2.36
CA LEU A 102 -9.99 6.32 1.16
C LEU A 102 -11.29 5.61 1.52
N GLU A 103 -12.38 5.99 0.85
CA GLU A 103 -13.68 5.33 0.98
C GLU A 103 -14.11 4.71 -0.36
N GLY A 104 -14.61 3.47 -0.31
CA GLY A 104 -15.16 2.78 -1.48
C GLY A 104 -14.15 2.37 -2.56
N LYS A 105 -12.84 2.46 -2.29
CA LYS A 105 -11.80 1.92 -3.18
C LYS A 105 -11.63 0.42 -2.94
N LEU A 106 -11.55 -0.35 -4.01
CA LEU A 106 -11.42 -1.81 -3.95
C LEU A 106 -9.97 -2.23 -4.18
N LEU A 107 -9.52 -3.24 -3.44
CA LEU A 107 -8.24 -3.89 -3.67
C LEU A 107 -8.22 -4.67 -5.01
N PRO A 108 -7.04 -4.83 -5.65
CA PRO A 108 -6.90 -5.63 -6.86
C PRO A 108 -6.93 -7.15 -6.61
N TRP A 109 -6.86 -7.57 -5.35
CA TRP A 109 -7.06 -8.95 -4.93
C TRP A 109 -8.31 -9.08 -4.07
N LYS A 110 -8.92 -10.26 -4.10
CA LYS A 110 -9.87 -10.73 -3.09
C LYS A 110 -9.19 -11.75 -2.20
N PHE A 111 -9.50 -11.67 -0.91
CA PHE A 111 -9.03 -12.60 0.10
C PHE A 111 -10.24 -13.28 0.74
N ASP A 112 -10.21 -14.60 0.82
CA ASP A 112 -11.15 -15.40 1.60
C ASP A 112 -10.35 -16.22 2.61
N ILE A 113 -10.64 -16.04 3.90
CA ILE A 113 -9.92 -16.70 4.97
C ILE A 113 -10.92 -17.49 5.80
N SER A 114 -10.65 -18.79 5.94
CA SER A 114 -11.49 -19.71 6.70
C SER A 114 -10.69 -20.52 7.70
N TYR A 115 -11.39 -20.96 8.74
CA TYR A 115 -10.80 -21.64 9.89
C TYR A 115 -11.56 -22.91 10.22
N GLN A 116 -10.82 -23.95 10.56
CA GLN A 116 -11.36 -25.18 11.12
C GLN A 116 -10.60 -25.54 12.39
N LEU A 117 -11.34 -25.97 13.42
CA LEU A 117 -10.77 -26.53 14.63
C LEU A 117 -11.28 -27.95 14.80
N ASN A 118 -10.35 -28.91 14.92
CA ASN A 118 -10.65 -30.34 14.98
C ASN A 118 -11.54 -30.81 13.81
N GLY A 119 -11.32 -30.26 12.61
CA GLY A 119 -12.05 -30.57 11.38
C GLY A 119 -13.46 -29.95 11.27
N ASN A 120 -13.86 -29.08 12.21
CA ASN A 120 -15.14 -28.37 12.15
C ASN A 120 -14.90 -26.88 11.86
N ASN A 121 -15.70 -26.30 10.97
CA ASN A 121 -15.65 -24.85 10.70
C ASN A 121 -15.92 -24.05 11.98
N ILE A 122 -15.15 -22.98 12.16
CA ILE A 122 -15.25 -22.09 13.30
C ILE A 122 -15.05 -20.64 12.84
N SER A 123 -15.69 -19.68 13.52
CA SER A 123 -15.45 -18.27 13.25
C SER A 123 -14.09 -17.84 13.83
N ALA A 124 -13.48 -16.80 13.28
CA ALA A 124 -12.23 -16.27 13.82
C ALA A 124 -12.36 -15.78 15.27
N GLU A 125 -13.54 -15.24 15.62
CA GLU A 125 -13.86 -14.70 16.93
C GLU A 125 -13.90 -15.79 18.02
N ASP A 126 -14.28 -17.01 17.62
CA ASP A 126 -14.42 -18.16 18.52
C ASP A 126 -13.13 -18.98 18.68
N LEU A 127 -12.06 -18.62 17.97
CA LEU A 127 -10.77 -19.32 18.05
C LEU A 127 -10.01 -19.02 19.34
N ALA A 128 -10.20 -17.84 19.92
CA ALA A 128 -9.37 -17.36 21.03
C ALA A 128 -9.45 -18.29 22.25
N GLY A 129 -8.28 -18.72 22.75
CA GLY A 129 -8.14 -19.59 23.91
C GLY A 129 -8.52 -21.06 23.67
N GLN A 130 -8.79 -21.46 22.43
CA GLN A 130 -9.12 -22.85 22.11
C GLN A 130 -7.87 -23.74 22.00
N ASP A 131 -8.08 -25.03 22.23
CA ASP A 131 -7.08 -26.09 22.03
C ASP A 131 -7.54 -27.06 20.94
N GLY A 132 -6.59 -27.63 20.20
CA GLY A 132 -6.87 -28.71 19.24
C GLY A 132 -6.06 -28.61 17.95
N HIS A 133 -6.57 -29.23 16.89
CA HIS A 133 -5.94 -29.20 15.58
C HIS A 133 -6.54 -28.06 14.74
N LEU A 134 -5.77 -27.00 14.53
CA LEU A 134 -6.16 -25.83 13.76
C LEU A 134 -5.80 -26.03 12.28
N LYS A 135 -6.72 -25.66 11.40
CA LYS A 135 -6.45 -25.43 9.98
C LYS A 135 -6.89 -24.02 9.60
N ILE A 136 -6.00 -23.28 8.95
CA ILE A 136 -6.28 -21.98 8.34
C ILE A 136 -6.12 -22.14 6.83
N GLU A 137 -7.13 -21.72 6.07
CA GLU A 137 -7.09 -21.67 4.61
C GLU A 137 -7.24 -20.22 4.16
N ILE A 138 -6.31 -19.76 3.31
CA ILE A 138 -6.28 -18.41 2.74
C ILE A 138 -6.34 -18.54 1.23
N GLN A 139 -7.43 -18.08 0.63
CA GLN A 139 -7.59 -18.02 -0.81
C GLN A 139 -7.32 -16.62 -1.31
N THR A 140 -6.56 -16.52 -2.39
CA THR A 140 -6.24 -15.27 -3.09
C THR A 140 -6.74 -15.36 -4.52
N SER A 141 -7.45 -14.33 -4.99
CA SER A 141 -7.98 -14.29 -6.36
C SER A 141 -8.01 -12.87 -6.92
N ALA A 142 -8.18 -12.74 -8.24
CA ALA A 142 -8.27 -11.43 -8.88
C ALA A 142 -9.58 -10.71 -8.49
N ASN A 143 -9.50 -9.39 -8.29
CA ASN A 143 -10.70 -8.56 -8.25
C ASN A 143 -11.03 -7.98 -9.64
N GLU A 144 -11.92 -8.63 -10.35
CA GLU A 144 -12.35 -8.24 -11.71
C GLU A 144 -13.05 -6.87 -11.79
N GLN A 145 -13.39 -6.24 -10.65
CA GLN A 145 -14.04 -4.94 -10.62
C GLN A 145 -13.07 -3.76 -10.76
N VAL A 146 -11.76 -4.01 -10.72
CA VAL A 146 -10.71 -2.98 -10.84
C VAL A 146 -9.73 -3.32 -11.95
N ASN A 147 -8.89 -2.35 -12.31
CA ASN A 147 -7.84 -2.57 -13.30
C ASN A 147 -6.84 -3.63 -12.77
N PRO A 148 -6.56 -4.70 -13.53
CA PRO A 148 -5.71 -5.80 -13.08
C PRO A 148 -4.21 -5.45 -13.06
N ILE A 149 -3.80 -4.21 -13.36
CA ILE A 149 -2.39 -3.83 -13.44
C ILE A 149 -1.59 -4.23 -12.20
N PHE A 150 -2.13 -4.07 -11.00
CA PHE A 150 -1.46 -4.51 -9.76
C PHE A 150 -1.44 -6.04 -9.65
N TYR A 151 -2.58 -6.70 -9.85
CA TYR A 151 -2.67 -8.17 -9.85
C TYR A 151 -1.68 -8.83 -10.82
N ASN A 152 -1.46 -8.21 -11.99
CA ASN A 152 -0.59 -8.73 -13.04
C ASN A 152 0.90 -8.43 -12.83
N ASN A 153 1.24 -7.42 -12.03
CA ASN A 153 2.63 -6.95 -11.93
C ASN A 153 3.18 -6.96 -10.49
N TYR A 154 2.39 -7.40 -9.51
CA TYR A 154 2.81 -7.47 -8.11
C TYR A 154 2.71 -8.91 -7.64
N LEU A 155 3.71 -9.34 -6.88
CA LEU A 155 3.66 -10.57 -6.10
C LEU A 155 3.08 -10.27 -4.72
N LEU A 156 2.36 -11.21 -4.14
CA LEU A 156 1.95 -11.12 -2.74
C LEU A 156 2.87 -11.95 -1.85
N GLN A 157 3.30 -11.35 -0.76
CA GLN A 157 3.95 -12.06 0.35
C GLN A 157 2.98 -12.09 1.53
N ILE A 158 2.57 -13.29 1.94
CA ILE A 158 1.61 -13.50 3.04
C ILE A 158 2.33 -14.15 4.22
N SER A 159 2.21 -13.55 5.39
CA SER A 159 3.06 -13.78 6.56
C SER A 159 2.19 -14.08 7.78
N LEU A 160 2.47 -15.18 8.48
CA LEU A 160 1.87 -15.53 9.77
C LEU A 160 2.97 -15.72 10.82
N THR A 161 2.88 -14.97 11.91
CA THR A 161 3.75 -15.13 13.08
C THR A 161 3.04 -15.95 14.16
N LEU A 162 3.59 -17.12 14.48
CA LEU A 162 3.02 -18.11 15.40
C LEU A 162 3.89 -18.24 16.65
N ASP A 163 3.31 -18.16 17.85
CA ASP A 163 4.08 -18.37 19.09
C ASP A 163 4.44 -19.85 19.23
N ALA A 164 5.74 -20.19 19.27
CA ALA A 164 6.19 -21.58 19.28
C ALA A 164 5.89 -22.33 20.58
N GLY A 165 5.44 -21.63 21.63
CA GLY A 165 4.89 -22.25 22.84
C GLY A 165 3.44 -22.70 22.69
N LYS A 166 2.69 -22.07 21.77
CA LYS A 166 1.26 -22.29 21.54
C LYS A 166 0.95 -23.08 20.28
N TYR A 167 1.80 -23.00 19.26
CA TYR A 167 1.68 -23.71 17.99
C TYR A 167 2.76 -24.79 17.88
N GLN A 168 2.34 -26.04 17.70
CA GLN A 168 3.20 -27.21 17.50
C GLN A 168 2.82 -27.95 16.21
N GLU A 169 3.72 -28.82 15.75
CA GLU A 169 3.50 -29.64 14.55
C GLU A 169 2.98 -28.82 13.35
N ILE A 170 3.59 -27.66 13.12
CA ILE A 170 3.19 -26.73 12.06
C ILE A 170 3.52 -27.36 10.70
N VAL A 171 2.49 -27.54 9.87
CA VAL A 171 2.56 -28.09 8.52
C VAL A 171 1.96 -27.10 7.54
N THR A 172 2.62 -26.94 6.40
CA THR A 172 2.12 -26.13 5.30
C THR A 172 2.71 -26.62 3.98
N GLU A 173 1.97 -26.44 2.89
CA GLU A 173 2.46 -26.65 1.53
C GLU A 173 2.82 -25.30 0.89
N ASN A 174 3.93 -25.25 0.16
CA ASN A 174 4.42 -24.05 -0.56
C ASN A 174 4.70 -22.81 0.32
N GLY A 175 4.52 -22.92 1.64
CA GLY A 175 4.99 -21.96 2.63
C GLY A 175 6.41 -22.27 3.10
N THR A 176 7.19 -21.23 3.38
CA THR A 176 8.49 -21.35 4.05
C THR A 176 8.30 -21.13 5.55
N ILE A 177 8.75 -22.08 6.36
CA ILE A 177 8.77 -21.95 7.83
C ILE A 177 10.17 -21.54 8.29
N ALA A 178 10.27 -20.44 9.03
CA ALA A 178 11.52 -19.96 9.63
C ALA A 178 11.37 -19.70 11.14
N ASN A 179 12.49 -19.75 11.85
CA ASN A 179 12.52 -19.35 13.26
C ASN A 179 12.61 -17.82 13.38
N ALA A 180 11.79 -17.23 14.24
CA ALA A 180 11.76 -15.79 14.52
C ALA A 180 11.76 -15.56 16.04
N GLY A 181 12.94 -15.71 16.67
CA GLY A 181 13.07 -15.62 18.13
C GLY A 181 12.29 -16.71 18.85
N LYS A 182 11.28 -16.33 19.65
CA LYS A 182 10.35 -17.27 20.31
C LYS A 182 9.21 -17.75 19.40
N ASN A 183 9.09 -17.20 18.20
CA ASN A 183 8.02 -17.48 17.25
C ASN A 183 8.52 -18.34 16.08
N LYS A 184 7.56 -18.86 15.32
CA LYS A 184 7.74 -19.37 13.96
C LYS A 184 7.11 -18.36 13.00
N GLN A 185 7.80 -18.07 11.92
CA GLN A 185 7.27 -17.30 10.81
C GLN A 185 6.94 -18.27 9.69
N VAL A 186 5.69 -18.24 9.21
CA VAL A 186 5.29 -18.89 7.96
C VAL A 186 5.12 -17.81 6.91
N THR A 187 5.75 -17.99 5.75
CA THR A 187 5.69 -17.05 4.64
C THR A 187 5.31 -17.76 3.36
N TYR A 188 4.27 -17.27 2.69
CA TYR A 188 3.86 -17.68 1.36
C TYR A 188 4.19 -16.58 0.35
N THR A 189 4.49 -16.99 -0.87
CA THR A 189 4.66 -16.09 -2.00
C THR A 189 3.67 -16.49 -3.09
N VAL A 190 2.76 -15.59 -3.45
CA VAL A 190 1.84 -15.75 -4.58
C VAL A 190 2.38 -14.94 -5.74
N MET A 191 2.62 -15.62 -6.87
CA MET A 191 3.17 -14.99 -8.07
C MET A 191 2.12 -14.10 -8.75
N PRO A 192 2.56 -13.08 -9.52
CA PRO A 192 1.63 -12.28 -10.31
C PRO A 192 0.77 -13.17 -11.22
N GLU A 193 -0.47 -12.72 -11.45
CA GLU A 193 -1.46 -13.43 -12.26
C GLU A 193 -1.94 -14.79 -11.71
N GLN A 194 -1.49 -15.23 -10.53
CA GLN A 194 -1.89 -16.50 -9.92
C GLN A 194 -2.96 -16.34 -8.85
N GLU A 195 -3.92 -17.26 -8.88
CA GLU A 195 -4.85 -17.51 -7.78
C GLU A 195 -4.33 -18.72 -7.00
N GLU A 196 -4.25 -18.59 -5.67
CA GLU A 196 -3.66 -19.62 -4.82
C GLU A 196 -4.52 -19.88 -3.60
N THR A 197 -4.53 -21.13 -3.15
CA THR A 197 -5.09 -21.56 -1.86
C THR A 197 -3.95 -22.00 -0.96
N LEU A 198 -3.73 -21.25 0.11
CA LEU A 198 -2.64 -21.45 1.06
C LEU A 198 -3.21 -22.12 2.30
N VAL A 199 -2.56 -23.18 2.77
CA VAL A 199 -3.04 -23.97 3.91
C VAL A 199 -1.96 -24.05 4.99
N LEU A 200 -2.35 -23.68 6.21
CA LEU A 200 -1.58 -23.87 7.43
C LEU A 200 -2.34 -24.82 8.35
N GLU A 201 -1.68 -25.89 8.79
CA GLU A 201 -2.18 -26.80 9.82
C GLU A 201 -1.23 -26.81 11.01
N ALA A 202 -1.76 -26.84 12.23
CA ALA A 202 -0.95 -26.90 13.45
C ALA A 202 -1.77 -27.44 14.62
N ASP A 203 -1.08 -28.08 15.57
CA ASP A 203 -1.65 -28.36 16.89
C ASP A 203 -1.48 -27.13 17.78
N VAL A 204 -2.57 -26.67 18.37
CA VAL A 204 -2.63 -25.42 19.14
C VAL A 204 -3.05 -25.63 20.58
N THR A 205 -2.51 -24.81 21.46
CA THR A 205 -2.95 -24.65 22.86
C THR A 205 -3.08 -23.17 23.21
N ASP A 206 -4.14 -22.81 23.93
CA ASP A 206 -4.48 -21.42 24.31
C ASP A 206 -4.36 -20.48 23.09
N LEU A 207 -5.04 -20.85 22.00
CA LEU A 207 -4.85 -20.25 20.67
C LEU A 207 -4.98 -18.72 20.74
N GLU A 208 -3.94 -18.05 20.27
CA GLU A 208 -3.95 -16.64 19.95
C GLU A 208 -3.55 -16.46 18.49
N LEU A 209 -4.38 -15.76 17.73
CA LEU A 209 -4.12 -15.46 16.33
C LEU A 209 -3.62 -14.02 16.21
N ASN A 210 -2.37 -13.87 15.80
CA ASN A 210 -1.82 -12.56 15.42
C ASN A 210 -2.36 -12.14 14.05
N ALA A 211 -2.24 -10.85 13.73
CA ALA A 211 -2.57 -10.37 12.40
C ALA A 211 -1.79 -11.12 11.31
N ILE A 212 -2.47 -11.47 10.22
CA ILE A 212 -1.85 -11.97 9.01
C ILE A 212 -1.38 -10.76 8.22
N GLU A 213 -0.09 -10.72 7.90
CA GLU A 213 0.49 -9.62 7.12
C GLU A 213 0.48 -9.98 5.64
N ILE A 214 0.01 -9.06 4.80
CA ILE A 214 -0.04 -9.23 3.35
C ILE A 214 0.66 -8.04 2.71
N SER A 215 1.74 -8.29 1.97
CA SER A 215 2.51 -7.27 1.26
C SER A 215 2.44 -7.51 -0.24
N GLY A 216 1.96 -6.52 -0.99
CA GLY A 216 2.05 -6.49 -2.46
C GLY A 216 3.33 -5.78 -2.89
N VAL A 217 4.20 -6.48 -3.61
CA VAL A 217 5.50 -5.95 -4.02
C VAL A 217 5.63 -5.98 -5.55
N PRO A 218 6.08 -4.90 -6.22
CA PRO A 218 6.29 -4.91 -7.66
C PRO A 218 7.26 -6.02 -8.07
N SER A 219 6.89 -6.81 -9.09
CA SER A 219 7.72 -7.90 -9.61
C SER A 219 9.00 -7.43 -10.29
N ALA A 220 9.12 -6.13 -10.60
CA ALA A 220 10.31 -5.51 -11.17
C ALA A 220 11.53 -5.47 -10.22
N LEU A 221 11.37 -5.91 -8.96
CA LEU A 221 12.50 -6.15 -8.07
C LEU A 221 13.27 -7.41 -8.49
N SER A 222 14.25 -7.19 -9.37
CA SER A 222 15.45 -8.00 -9.58
C SER A 222 15.36 -9.48 -9.22
N ILE A 223 14.86 -10.31 -10.15
CA ILE A 223 15.48 -11.63 -10.31
C ILE A 223 16.82 -11.37 -10.99
N GLU A 224 17.79 -10.84 -10.23
CA GLU A 224 19.18 -11.15 -10.52
C GLU A 224 19.28 -12.66 -10.32
N SER A 225 19.21 -13.40 -11.42
CA SER A 225 19.57 -14.81 -11.44
C SER A 225 20.95 -14.87 -10.77
N PRO A 226 21.15 -15.66 -9.71
CA PRO A 226 22.49 -15.81 -9.18
C PRO A 226 23.35 -16.30 -10.33
N ASP A 227 24.35 -15.50 -10.73
CA ASP A 227 25.38 -15.93 -11.66
C ASP A 227 25.97 -17.22 -11.06
N VAL A 228 25.61 -18.36 -11.66
CA VAL A 228 25.98 -19.69 -11.17
C VAL A 228 27.48 -19.96 -11.36
N ASP A 229 28.25 -18.96 -11.81
CA ASP A 229 29.68 -19.04 -12.09
C ASP A 229 30.58 -18.57 -10.94
N GLN A 230 30.05 -18.23 -9.76
CA GLN A 230 30.88 -17.88 -8.58
C GLN A 230 30.61 -18.68 -7.30
N ILE A 231 30.00 -19.88 -7.38
CA ILE A 231 30.07 -20.84 -6.27
C ILE A 231 31.40 -21.61 -6.35
N THR A 232 32.49 -20.92 -6.06
CA THR A 232 33.73 -21.57 -5.60
C THR A 232 34.24 -20.89 -4.35
N GLY A 233 34.08 -21.58 -3.22
CA GLY A 233 34.99 -21.49 -2.08
C GLY A 233 34.69 -20.38 -1.07
N GLY A 234 33.77 -20.64 -0.16
CA GLY A 234 33.58 -19.82 1.04
C GLY A 234 32.92 -20.61 2.16
N THR A 235 33.73 -21.32 2.94
CA THR A 235 33.30 -22.05 4.15
C THR A 235 32.64 -21.11 5.15
N LEU A 236 31.33 -21.25 5.37
CA LEU A 236 30.65 -20.70 6.55
C LEU A 236 30.97 -21.60 7.75
N ARG A 237 31.74 -21.05 8.69
CA ARG A 237 31.88 -21.63 10.04
C ARG A 237 30.70 -21.18 10.89
N VAL A 238 30.12 -22.16 11.58
CA VAL A 238 29.04 -22.07 12.57
C VAL A 238 29.36 -21.06 13.67
#